data_AF-A0A2N3DZ70-F1
#
_entry.id   AF-A0A2N3DZ70-F1
#
_cell.length_a   1.000
_cell.length_b   1.000
_cell.length_c   1.000
_cell.angle_alpha   90.00
_cell.angle_beta   90.00
_cell.angle_gamma   90.00
#
_symmetry.space_group_name_H-M   'P 1'
#
loop_
_entity.id
_entity.type
_entity.pdbx_description
1 polymer ?
#
loop_
_entity_poly.entity_id
_entity_poly.type
_entity_poly.pdbx_seq_one_letter_code
_entity_poly.pdbx_strand_id
1 'polypeptide(L)'
;MMTEKASTMSALRRSFAAIARTPMALHRSLSAMSLKIARFITRTGKSRGEAVFWIVGASVAAFGAAIVIASKLGDLAGILTLQRWTSSTELIELGMAIAVIYLVGHVFVGLVRAVREEARWVRRGGDRP
;
A
#
# COMPACT_ATOMS: atom_id res chain seq x y z
N MET A 1 39.83 -23.53 -3.43
CA MET A 1 38.43 -23.96 -3.66
C MET A 1 37.41 -23.29 -2.71
N MET A 2 37.69 -23.09 -1.40
CA MET A 2 36.75 -22.36 -0.49
C MET A 2 36.62 -20.85 -0.78
N THR A 3 37.67 -20.20 -1.29
CA THR A 3 37.71 -18.75 -1.57
C THR A 3 36.82 -18.33 -2.74
N GLU A 4 36.65 -19.20 -3.73
CA GLU A 4 35.84 -18.96 -4.94
C GLU A 4 34.33 -18.99 -4.65
N LYS A 5 33.90 -19.88 -3.73
CA LYS A 5 32.50 -20.01 -3.28
C LYS A 5 32.05 -18.81 -2.44
N ALA A 6 32.96 -18.28 -1.62
CA ALA A 6 32.70 -17.10 -0.80
C ALA A 6 32.60 -15.82 -1.64
N SER A 7 33.44 -15.68 -2.67
CA SER A 7 33.39 -14.54 -3.58
C SER A 7 32.11 -14.53 -4.42
N THR A 8 31.65 -15.69 -4.91
CA THR A 8 30.38 -15.82 -5.64
C THR A 8 29.15 -15.53 -4.77
N MET A 9 29.10 -16.03 -3.52
CA MET A 9 28.01 -15.66 -2.58
C MET A 9 27.98 -14.16 -2.30
N SER A 10 29.15 -13.51 -2.16
CA SER A 10 29.23 -12.06 -1.95
C SER A 10 28.75 -11.26 -3.18
N ALA A 11 28.99 -11.78 -4.39
CA ALA A 11 28.55 -11.16 -5.63
C ALA A 11 27.02 -11.31 -5.81
N LEU A 12 26.48 -12.52 -5.60
CA LEU A 12 25.03 -12.78 -5.61
C LEU A 12 24.29 -11.89 -4.61
N ARG A 13 24.77 -11.77 -3.38
CA ARG A 13 24.15 -10.93 -2.36
C ARG A 13 24.15 -9.44 -2.74
N ARG A 14 25.23 -8.96 -3.38
CA ARG A 14 25.31 -7.58 -3.90
C ARG A 14 24.36 -7.36 -5.08
N SER A 15 24.25 -8.32 -6.00
CA SER A 15 23.32 -8.27 -7.13
C SER A 15 21.86 -8.29 -6.67
N PHE A 16 21.49 -9.17 -5.75
CA PHE A 16 20.14 -9.17 -5.15
C PHE A 16 19.85 -7.86 -4.41
N ALA A 17 20.81 -7.35 -3.64
CA ALA A 17 20.65 -6.06 -2.97
C ALA A 17 20.49 -4.90 -3.97
N ALA A 18 21.16 -4.95 -5.12
CA ALA A 18 21.01 -3.96 -6.18
C ALA A 18 19.65 -4.05 -6.88
N ILE A 19 19.21 -5.27 -7.20
CA ILE A 19 17.92 -5.54 -7.86
C ILE A 19 16.74 -5.20 -6.94
N ALA A 20 16.86 -5.46 -5.63
CA ALA A 20 15.82 -5.15 -4.65
C ALA A 20 15.73 -3.66 -4.29
N ARG A 21 16.78 -2.85 -4.51
CA ARG A 21 16.78 -1.41 -4.16
C ARG A 21 15.73 -0.63 -4.93
N THR A 22 15.60 -0.87 -6.23
CA THR A 22 14.68 -0.13 -7.11
C THR A 22 13.19 -0.35 -6.74
N PRO A 23 12.69 -1.59 -6.58
CA PRO A 23 11.32 -1.82 -6.14
C PRO A 23 11.08 -1.35 -4.70
N MET A 24 12.08 -1.44 -3.80
CA MET A 24 11.95 -0.90 -2.45
C MET A 24 11.88 0.63 -2.42
N ALA A 25 12.64 1.31 -3.29
CA ALA A 25 12.58 2.76 -3.41
C ALA A 25 11.20 3.22 -3.93
N LEU A 26 10.67 2.53 -4.94
CA LEU A 26 9.34 2.78 -5.47
C LEU A 26 8.26 2.56 -4.40
N HIS A 27 8.33 1.45 -3.66
CA HIS A 27 7.41 1.15 -2.56
C HIS A 27 7.41 2.24 -1.48
N ARG A 28 8.59 2.69 -1.07
CA ARG A 28 8.72 3.78 -0.08
C ARG A 28 8.17 5.10 -0.62
N SER A 29 8.44 5.43 -1.88
CA SER A 29 7.93 6.64 -2.54
C SER A 29 6.41 6.64 -2.60
N LEU A 30 5.79 5.56 -3.07
CA LEU A 30 4.34 5.40 -3.13
C LEU A 30 3.70 5.44 -1.75
N SER A 31 4.32 4.80 -0.75
CA SER A 31 3.87 4.87 0.65
C SER A 31 3.89 6.30 1.18
N ALA A 32 4.97 7.04 0.92
CA ALA A 32 5.10 8.43 1.35
C ALA A 32 4.09 9.35 0.64
N MET A 33 3.93 9.19 -0.68
CA MET A 33 2.99 9.96 -1.50
C MET A 33 1.55 9.69 -1.06
N SER A 34 1.17 8.43 -0.91
CA SER A 34 -0.16 8.04 -0.45
C SER A 34 -0.49 8.63 0.93
N LEU A 35 0.45 8.51 1.87
CA LEU A 35 0.27 9.09 3.20
C LEU A 35 0.17 10.63 3.15
N LYS A 36 0.96 11.29 2.29
CA LYS A 36 0.90 12.74 2.11
C LYS A 36 -0.47 13.18 1.60
N ILE A 37 -1.01 12.49 0.59
CA ILE A 37 -2.36 12.76 0.04
C ILE A 37 -3.43 12.49 1.10
N ALA A 38 -3.36 11.35 1.79
CA ALA A 38 -4.32 11.00 2.83
C ALA A 38 -4.33 12.02 3.99
N ARG A 39 -3.16 12.49 4.41
CA ARG A 39 -3.04 13.57 5.40
C ARG A 39 -3.62 14.88 4.88
N PHE A 40 -3.38 15.22 3.62
CA PHE A 40 -3.96 16.42 3.02
C PHE A 40 -5.50 16.37 3.10
N ILE A 41 -6.12 15.27 2.65
CA ILE A 41 -7.58 15.09 2.69
C ILE A 41 -8.11 15.21 4.12
N THR A 42 -7.55 14.45 5.05
CA THR A 42 -8.03 14.37 6.45
C THR A 42 -7.76 15.65 7.24
N ARG A 43 -6.77 16.46 6.85
CA ARG A 43 -6.41 17.71 7.53
C ARG A 43 -7.09 18.95 6.97
N THR A 44 -7.98 18.82 5.99
CA THR A 44 -8.63 19.98 5.36
C THR A 44 -9.47 20.82 6.33
N GLY A 45 -10.07 20.20 7.36
CA GLY A 45 -10.95 20.91 8.31
C GLY A 45 -10.21 21.85 9.27
N LYS A 46 -10.69 23.08 9.43
CA LYS A 46 -10.11 24.08 10.35
C LYS A 46 -10.68 23.97 11.77
N SER A 47 -11.90 23.43 11.91
CA SER A 47 -12.55 23.19 13.20
C SER A 47 -12.61 21.69 13.55
N ARG A 48 -12.89 21.37 14.82
CA ARG A 48 -13.12 19.97 15.25
C ARG A 48 -14.25 19.30 14.45
N GLY A 49 -15.35 20.00 14.20
CA GLY A 49 -16.49 19.46 13.46
C GLY A 49 -16.13 19.11 12.02
N GLU A 50 -15.42 20.02 11.32
CA GLU A 50 -14.93 19.76 9.97
C GLU A 50 -13.92 18.61 9.94
N ALA A 51 -13.03 18.53 10.93
CA ALA A 51 -12.07 17.43 11.00
C ALA A 51 -12.77 16.07 11.16
N VAL A 52 -13.84 15.98 11.95
CA VAL A 52 -14.65 14.75 12.06
C VAL A 52 -15.28 14.38 10.72
N PHE A 53 -15.83 15.35 10.00
CA PHE A 53 -16.38 15.12 8.65
C PHE A 53 -15.34 14.53 7.69
N TRP A 54 -14.14 15.12 7.64
CA TRP A 54 -13.04 14.62 6.79
C TRP A 54 -12.52 13.25 7.22
N ILE A 55 -12.49 12.97 8.53
CA ILE A 55 -12.16 11.64 9.08
C ILE A 55 -13.18 10.60 8.60
N VAL A 56 -14.48 10.90 8.67
CA VAL A 56 -15.54 9.99 8.21
C VAL A 56 -15.41 9.73 6.71
N GLY A 57 -15.25 10.78 5.89
CA GLY A 57 -15.07 10.63 4.45
C GLY A 57 -13.85 9.78 4.08
N ALA A 58 -12.71 10.02 4.75
CA ALA A 58 -11.51 9.20 4.55
C ALA A 58 -11.68 7.74 5.04
N SER A 59 -12.48 7.52 6.08
CA SER A 59 -12.79 6.18 6.60
C SER A 59 -13.66 5.39 5.62
N VAL A 60 -14.66 6.03 5.01
CA VAL A 60 -15.50 5.42 3.96
C VAL A 60 -14.66 5.09 2.73
N ALA A 61 -13.77 6.00 2.31
CA ALA A 61 -12.84 5.73 1.21
C ALA A 61 -11.89 4.55 1.52
N ALA A 62 -11.39 4.45 2.75
CA ALA A 62 -10.58 3.32 3.20
C ALA A 62 -11.38 2.00 3.17
N PHE A 63 -12.64 2.02 3.59
CA PHE A 63 -13.52 0.85 3.50
C PHE A 63 -13.73 0.41 2.04
N GLY A 64 -14.00 1.34 1.13
CA GLY A 64 -14.10 1.04 -0.31
C GLY A 64 -12.80 0.44 -0.87
N ALA A 65 -11.64 0.99 -0.48
CA ALA A 65 -10.34 0.42 -0.85
C ALA A 65 -10.15 -1.01 -0.32
N ALA A 66 -10.61 -1.30 0.90
CA ALA A 66 -10.57 -2.65 1.47
C ALA A 66 -11.44 -3.65 0.70
N ILE A 67 -12.63 -3.24 0.25
CA ILE A 67 -13.51 -4.07 -0.60
C ILE A 67 -12.81 -4.42 -1.91
N VAL A 68 -12.20 -3.44 -2.57
CA VAL A 68 -11.46 -3.66 -3.83
C VAL A 68 -10.32 -4.66 -3.62
N ILE A 69 -9.54 -4.51 -2.54
CA ILE A 69 -8.47 -5.45 -2.20
C ILE A 69 -9.02 -6.85 -1.97
N ALA A 70 -10.10 -6.99 -1.19
CA ALA A 70 -10.73 -8.28 -0.91
C ALA A 70 -11.25 -8.96 -2.19
N SER A 71 -11.88 -8.20 -3.09
CA SER A 71 -12.32 -8.70 -4.40
C SER A 71 -11.13 -9.24 -5.21
N LYS A 72 -10.03 -8.48 -5.28
CA LYS A 72 -8.83 -8.93 -6.03
C LYS A 72 -8.10 -10.09 -5.38
N LEU A 73 -8.13 -10.21 -4.06
CA LEU A 73 -7.64 -11.41 -3.37
C LEU A 73 -8.47 -12.65 -3.73
N GLY A 74 -9.78 -12.49 -3.93
CA GLY A 74 -10.66 -13.53 -4.47
C GLY A 74 -10.25 -13.96 -5.88
N ASP A 75 -9.98 -13.01 -6.77
CA ASP A 75 -9.49 -13.28 -8.14
C ASP A 75 -8.17 -14.07 -8.09
N LEU A 76 -7.20 -13.64 -7.26
CA LEU A 76 -5.94 -14.36 -7.07
C LEU A 76 -6.15 -15.77 -6.53
N ALA A 77 -7.00 -15.94 -5.52
CA ALA A 77 -7.29 -17.25 -4.96
C ALA A 77 -7.93 -18.18 -6.00
N GLY A 78 -8.84 -17.67 -6.83
CA GLY A 78 -9.45 -18.44 -7.92
C GLY A 78 -8.43 -18.87 -8.97
N ILE A 79 -7.57 -17.96 -9.43
CA ILE A 79 -6.53 -18.27 -10.42
C ILE A 79 -5.55 -19.31 -9.86
N LEU A 80 -5.13 -19.14 -8.60
CA LEU A 80 -4.16 -20.02 -7.98
C LEU A 80 -4.73 -21.41 -7.65
N THR A 81 -5.97 -21.50 -7.17
CA THR A 81 -6.58 -22.79 -6.81
C THR A 81 -6.95 -23.62 -8.04
N LEU A 82 -7.34 -22.96 -9.13
CA LEU A 82 -7.76 -23.62 -10.37
C LEU A 82 -6.61 -23.87 -11.35
N GLN A 83 -5.35 -23.60 -10.96
CA GLN A 83 -4.15 -23.72 -11.81
C GLN A 83 -4.28 -23.00 -13.15
N ARG A 84 -5.06 -21.92 -13.18
CA ARG A 84 -5.34 -21.05 -14.32
C ARG A 84 -4.19 -20.08 -14.58
N TRP A 85 -2.95 -20.50 -14.38
CA TRP A 85 -1.76 -19.68 -14.69
C TRP A 85 -1.03 -20.19 -15.94
N THR A 86 -1.62 -21.18 -16.61
CA THR A 86 -1.04 -21.84 -17.78
C THR A 86 -1.32 -21.08 -19.07
N SER A 87 -2.33 -20.20 -19.08
CA SER A 87 -2.65 -19.30 -20.18
C SER A 87 -2.01 -17.92 -20.00
N SER A 88 -1.49 -17.35 -21.08
CA SER A 88 -0.92 -15.98 -21.11
C SER A 88 -1.94 -14.91 -20.69
N THR A 89 -3.23 -15.10 -20.99
CA THR A 89 -4.29 -14.16 -20.61
C THR A 89 -4.49 -14.13 -19.10
N GLU A 90 -4.52 -15.31 -18.47
CA GLU A 90 -4.75 -15.42 -17.03
C GLU A 90 -3.53 -14.95 -16.22
N LEU A 91 -2.31 -15.08 -16.77
CA LEU A 91 -1.10 -14.47 -16.21
C LEU A 91 -1.16 -12.94 -16.21
N ILE A 92 -1.74 -12.33 -17.24
CA ILE A 92 -1.95 -10.88 -17.30
C ILE A 92 -2.98 -10.46 -16.24
N GLU A 93 -4.08 -11.19 -16.13
CA GLU A 93 -5.11 -10.94 -15.10
C GLU A 93 -4.53 -11.05 -13.68
N LEU A 94 -3.71 -12.07 -13.44
CA LEU A 94 -2.98 -12.24 -12.18
C LEU A 94 -2.08 -11.03 -11.89
N GLY A 95 -1.27 -10.62 -12.87
CA GLY A 95 -0.39 -9.45 -12.76
C GLY A 95 -1.15 -8.16 -12.47
N MET A 96 -2.28 -7.95 -13.16
CA MET A 96 -3.15 -6.81 -12.94
C MET A 96 -3.81 -6.84 -11.56
N ALA A 97 -4.29 -8.00 -11.09
CA ALA A 97 -4.85 -8.14 -9.75
C ALA A 97 -3.80 -7.82 -8.66
N ILE A 98 -2.57 -8.30 -8.82
CA ILE A 98 -1.45 -7.97 -7.92
C ILE A 98 -1.16 -6.46 -7.95
N ALA A 99 -1.08 -5.86 -9.13
CA ALA A 99 -0.82 -4.43 -9.28
C ALA A 99 -1.92 -3.57 -8.64
N VAL A 100 -3.19 -3.95 -8.79
CA VAL A 100 -4.34 -3.28 -8.16
C VAL A 100 -4.27 -3.40 -6.64
N ILE A 101 -4.04 -4.61 -6.11
CA ILE A 101 -3.89 -4.81 -4.66
C ILE A 101 -2.73 -3.97 -4.13
N TYR A 102 -1.61 -3.95 -4.84
CA TYR A 102 -0.46 -3.17 -4.47
C TYR A 102 -0.79 -1.68 -4.40
N LEU A 103 -1.35 -1.10 -5.46
CA LEU A 103 -1.64 0.33 -5.53
C LEU A 103 -2.74 0.75 -4.54
N VAL A 104 -3.88 0.05 -4.55
CA VAL A 104 -5.02 0.33 -3.67
C VAL A 104 -4.65 0.06 -2.21
N GLY A 105 -3.81 -0.94 -1.95
CA GLY A 105 -3.26 -1.24 -0.63
C GLY A 105 -2.48 -0.07 -0.03
N HIS A 106 -1.67 0.63 -0.84
CA HIS A 106 -0.98 1.83 -0.38
C HIS A 106 -1.97 2.93 0.02
N VAL A 107 -2.97 3.19 -0.83
CA VAL A 107 -4.05 4.16 -0.56
C VAL A 107 -4.77 3.82 0.75
N PHE A 108 -5.17 2.57 0.91
CA PHE A 108 -5.81 2.07 2.13
C PHE A 108 -4.94 2.34 3.37
N VAL A 109 -3.68 1.92 3.35
CA VAL A 109 -2.75 2.10 4.48
C VAL A 109 -2.52 3.59 4.77
N GLY A 110 -2.38 4.42 3.74
CA GLY A 110 -2.24 5.86 3.86
C GLY A 110 -3.45 6.50 4.54
N LEU A 111 -4.66 6.16 4.09
CA LEU A 111 -5.93 6.64 4.66
C LEU A 111 -6.11 6.21 6.12
N VAL A 112 -5.91 4.93 6.43
CA VAL A 112 -6.04 4.41 7.81
C VAL A 112 -5.06 5.11 8.75
N ARG A 113 -3.81 5.34 8.32
CA ARG A 113 -2.82 6.05 9.12
C ARG A 113 -3.23 7.51 9.35
N ALA A 114 -3.63 8.21 8.30
CA ALA A 114 -4.06 9.60 8.39
C ALA A 114 -5.29 9.76 9.30
N VAL A 115 -6.31 8.90 9.14
CA VAL A 115 -7.48 8.83 10.01
C VAL A 115 -7.08 8.60 11.48
N ARG A 116 -6.17 7.66 11.75
CA ARG A 116 -5.68 7.41 13.12
C ARG A 116 -4.91 8.59 13.71
N GLU A 117 -4.17 9.34 12.90
CA GLU A 117 -3.48 10.55 13.33
C GLU A 117 -4.49 11.64 13.70
N GLU A 118 -5.45 11.93 12.82
CA GLU A 118 -6.44 12.98 13.04
C GLU A 118 -7.43 12.65 14.16
N ALA A 119 -7.90 11.41 14.25
CA ALA A 119 -8.74 10.97 15.37
C ALA A 119 -8.01 11.09 16.72
N ARG A 120 -6.68 10.92 16.76
CA ARG A 120 -5.88 11.17 17.97
C ARG A 120 -5.70 12.66 18.26
N TRP A 121 -5.70 13.52 17.25
CA TRP A 121 -5.66 14.97 17.43
C TRP A 121 -7.01 15.51 17.94
N VAL A 122 -8.13 15.10 17.34
CA VAL A 122 -9.48 15.48 17.80
C VAL A 122 -9.68 15.09 19.26
N ARG A 123 -9.29 13.86 19.63
CA ARG A 123 -9.37 13.37 21.02
C ARG A 123 -8.53 14.18 22.03
N ARG A 124 -7.46 14.85 21.57
CA ARG A 124 -6.57 15.66 22.42
C ARG A 124 -7.01 17.12 22.55
N GLY A 125 -8.20 17.46 22.05
CA GLY A 125 -8.73 18.79 22.16
C GLY A 125 -8.61 19.63 20.89
N GLY A 126 -8.05 19.10 19.80
CA GLY A 126 -8.36 19.61 18.46
C GLY A 126 -8.17 21.13 18.21
N ASP A 127 -7.26 21.79 18.94
CA ASP A 127 -6.96 23.20 18.74
C ASP A 127 -5.78 23.27 17.76
N ARG A 128 -6.06 23.55 16.49
CA ARG A 128 -5.02 23.92 15.51
C ARG A 128 -4.73 25.41 15.71
N PRO A 129 -3.46 25.81 15.85
CA PRO A 129 -3.10 27.23 15.89
C PRO A 129 -3.52 27.95 14.60
#